data_AF-V8NC99-F1
#
_entry.id   AF-V8NC99-F1
#
_cell.length_a   1.000
_cell.length_b   1.000
_cell.length_c   1.000
_cell.angle_alpha   90.00
_cell.angle_beta   90.00
_cell.angle_gamma   90.00
#
_symmetry.space_group_name_H-M   'P 1'
#
loop_
_entity.id
_entity.type
_entity.pdbx_description
1 polymer ?
#
loop_
_entity_poly.entity_id
_entity_poly.type
_entity_poly.pdbx_seq_one_letter_code
_entity_poly.pdbx_strand_id
1 'polypeptide(L)'
;MKFSVRDCSSIPNVPGSCKETFNLYYYESEFDGATKSFPSWMENPWAKVDTIAADESFSQVDLGGRVMKINTEIRSFGPVSKNGFYLAFQDYGGCMSLIAVRVFYRKCLRVIQNGAIFQETLSGAESTSLVAARGTCIPNAEEVDVPIKLYCNGDGEWLVPIGRCMCKSGYESVENGTVCRGCPSGTFKANQGDESCVHCPINSRTTSEGATNCVCRNSYYRADSDPLEMPVNETSLMLEWTPPRDSGGREDLVYNIICKSCGSGRRACTRCGDNVQFTPRQLGLTEPRVYINDLLAHTQYTFEIQAVNGVTDQSPFSPQFASVNITTNQA
;
A
#
# COMPACT_ATOMS: atom_id res chain seq x y z
N MET A 1 -4.91 34.95 19.13
CA MET A 1 -5.47 36.27 19.48
C MET A 1 -4.57 37.35 18.93
N LYS A 2 -5.13 38.51 18.56
CA LYS A 2 -4.38 39.70 18.16
C LYS A 2 -4.67 40.83 19.13
N PHE A 3 -3.64 41.50 19.61
CA PHE A 3 -3.77 42.53 20.64
C PHE A 3 -2.61 43.52 20.58
N SER A 4 -2.79 44.68 21.20
CA SER A 4 -1.72 45.65 21.44
C SER A 4 -1.58 45.90 22.93
N VAL A 5 -0.34 46.17 23.37
CA VAL A 5 -0.01 46.49 24.76
C VAL A 5 0.88 47.73 24.75
N ARG A 6 0.55 48.70 25.60
CA ARG A 6 1.39 49.87 25.81
C ARG A 6 2.45 49.56 26.87
N ASP A 7 3.67 49.97 26.59
CA ASP A 7 4.79 49.84 27.53
C ASP A 7 4.50 50.63 28.82
N CYS A 8 4.58 49.95 29.97
CA CYS A 8 4.36 50.55 31.28
C CYS A 8 5.33 51.69 31.59
N SER A 9 6.57 51.62 31.09
CA SER A 9 7.57 52.68 31.24
C SER A 9 7.16 53.97 30.52
N SER A 10 6.31 53.85 29.49
CA SER A 10 5.79 54.97 28.71
C SER A 10 4.53 55.62 29.29
N ILE A 11 4.02 55.10 30.42
CA ILE A 11 2.82 55.60 31.09
C ILE A 11 3.25 56.39 32.33
N PRO A 12 3.00 57.71 32.38
CA PRO A 12 3.33 58.50 33.55
C PRO A 12 2.44 58.11 34.75
N ASN A 13 3.03 58.14 35.95
CA ASN A 13 2.34 57.98 37.24
C ASN A 13 1.74 56.59 37.55
N VAL A 14 2.28 55.50 37.01
CA VAL A 14 1.80 54.12 37.30
C VAL A 14 2.88 53.11 37.79
N PRO A 15 3.85 53.50 38.64
CA PRO A 15 4.90 52.58 39.07
C PRO A 15 4.33 51.42 39.90
N GLY A 16 4.64 50.19 39.51
CA GLY A 16 4.26 48.95 40.22
C GLY A 16 2.81 48.48 40.05
N SER A 17 1.89 49.36 39.63
CA SER A 17 0.49 49.00 39.34
C SER A 17 0.27 48.55 37.91
N CYS A 18 1.06 49.03 36.96
CA CYS A 18 0.92 48.69 35.54
C CYS A 18 1.40 47.27 35.24
N LYS A 19 0.67 46.56 34.36
CA LYS A 19 1.03 45.23 33.86
C LYS A 19 1.06 45.21 32.33
N GLU A 20 1.95 44.39 31.77
CA GLU A 20 2.06 44.19 30.32
C GLU A 20 1.56 42.81 29.89
N THR A 21 0.86 42.13 30.82
CA THR A 21 0.38 40.77 30.66
C THR A 21 -1.07 40.66 31.10
N PHE A 22 -1.82 39.77 30.46
CA PHE A 22 -3.17 39.37 30.89
C PHE A 22 -3.27 37.86 30.95
N ASN A 23 -4.27 37.34 31.64
CA ASN A 23 -4.50 35.90 31.73
C ASN A 23 -5.63 35.48 30.78
N LEU A 24 -5.45 34.34 30.12
CA LEU A 24 -6.49 33.67 29.35
C LEU A 24 -7.05 32.51 30.17
N TYR A 25 -8.37 32.39 30.22
CA TYR A 25 -9.10 31.31 30.88
C TYR A 25 -10.14 30.69 29.95
N TYR A 26 -10.52 29.45 30.26
CA TYR A 26 -11.67 28.79 29.64
C TYR A 26 -12.56 28.10 30.69
N TYR A 27 -13.84 27.92 30.36
CA TYR A 27 -14.80 27.19 31.18
C TYR A 27 -15.74 26.37 30.28
N GLU A 28 -15.80 25.06 30.50
CA GLU A 28 -16.65 24.15 29.72
C GLU A 28 -18.09 24.12 30.24
N SER A 29 -19.06 24.14 29.33
CA SER A 29 -20.50 24.08 29.62
C SER A 29 -21.23 23.12 28.69
N GLU A 30 -22.31 22.50 29.17
CA GLU A 30 -23.19 21.64 28.37
C GLU A 30 -24.19 22.44 27.52
N PHE A 31 -24.47 23.68 27.92
CA PHE A 31 -25.45 24.57 27.27
C PHE A 31 -24.98 26.02 27.34
N ASP A 32 -25.51 26.85 26.43
CA ASP A 32 -25.28 28.29 26.47
C ASP A 32 -26.19 28.95 27.52
N GLY A 33 -25.63 29.30 28.67
CA GLY A 33 -26.35 29.88 29.81
C GLY A 33 -25.61 31.02 30.48
N ALA A 34 -24.59 31.60 29.84
CA ALA A 34 -23.81 32.68 30.43
C ALA A 34 -24.67 33.95 30.64
N THR A 35 -24.55 34.52 31.83
CA THR A 35 -25.18 35.77 32.25
C THR A 35 -24.12 36.67 32.89
N LYS A 36 -24.53 37.86 33.33
CA LYS A 36 -23.63 38.77 34.06
C LYS A 36 -23.08 38.18 35.36
N SER A 37 -23.70 37.14 35.92
CA SER A 37 -23.31 36.54 37.21
C SER A 37 -23.00 35.04 37.14
N PHE A 38 -23.24 34.38 36.00
CA PHE A 38 -23.02 32.94 35.82
C PHE A 38 -22.35 32.65 34.47
N PRO A 39 -21.38 31.71 34.37
CA PRO A 39 -20.64 31.13 35.49
C PRO A 39 -19.96 32.23 36.31
N SER A 40 -19.68 31.96 37.59
CA SER A 40 -19.13 32.99 38.47
C SER A 40 -17.84 33.57 37.89
N TRP A 41 -17.73 34.89 37.76
CA TRP A 41 -16.55 35.59 37.21
C TRP A 41 -15.41 35.68 38.23
N MET A 42 -14.94 34.52 38.68
CA MET A 42 -13.86 34.35 39.65
C MET A 42 -13.00 33.16 39.22
N GLU A 43 -11.77 33.05 39.72
CA GLU A 43 -10.80 32.06 39.21
C GLU A 43 -11.31 30.62 39.23
N ASN A 44 -12.08 30.20 40.24
CA ASN A 44 -12.73 28.89 40.28
C ASN A 44 -14.22 29.08 39.97
N PRO A 45 -14.80 28.54 38.86
CA PRO A 45 -14.46 27.29 38.19
C PRO A 45 -13.68 27.40 36.86
N TRP A 46 -13.03 28.53 36.59
CA TRP A 46 -12.36 28.76 35.32
C TRP A 46 -10.96 28.12 35.29
N ALA A 47 -10.64 27.39 34.24
CA ALA A 47 -9.30 26.84 34.06
C ALA A 47 -8.40 27.88 33.38
N LYS A 48 -7.28 28.21 34.02
CA LYS A 48 -6.26 29.11 33.45
C LYS A 48 -5.55 28.40 32.29
N VAL A 49 -5.57 29.02 31.11
CA VAL A 49 -4.85 28.55 29.93
C VAL A 49 -3.40 28.99 30.02
N ASP A 50 -3.17 30.31 30.11
CA ASP A 50 -1.82 30.88 30.19
C ASP A 50 -1.86 32.36 30.63
N THR A 51 -0.69 32.89 31.01
CA THR A 51 -0.43 34.33 31.11
C THR A 51 0.17 34.81 29.79
N ILE A 52 -0.57 35.65 29.08
CA ILE A 52 -0.20 36.18 27.77
C ILE A 52 0.60 37.47 27.96
N ALA A 53 1.79 37.50 27.35
CA ALA A 53 2.64 38.67 27.25
C ALA A 53 2.72 39.14 25.79
N ALA A 54 3.05 40.40 25.58
CA ALA A 54 3.37 40.92 24.25
C ALA A 54 4.83 40.63 23.89
N ASP A 55 5.09 40.27 22.64
CA ASP A 55 6.44 40.26 22.07
C ASP A 55 6.96 41.69 21.87
N GLU A 56 6.09 42.58 21.38
CA GLU A 56 6.37 44.00 21.17
C GLU A 56 5.32 44.87 21.88
N SER A 57 5.78 45.82 22.71
CA SER A 57 4.96 46.89 23.27
C SER A 57 5.17 48.20 22.50
N PHE A 58 4.16 49.07 22.50
CA PHE A 58 4.28 50.41 21.89
C PHE A 58 4.49 51.49 22.96
N SER A 59 5.29 52.51 22.60
CA SER A 59 5.68 53.61 23.47
C SER A 59 5.10 54.96 23.01
N GLN A 60 5.43 56.03 23.74
CA GLN A 60 5.03 57.40 23.38
C GLN A 60 5.65 57.88 22.05
N VAL A 61 6.82 57.35 21.68
CA VAL A 61 7.49 57.65 20.40
C VAL A 61 6.70 57.06 19.24
N ASP A 62 6.18 55.85 19.42
CA ASP A 62 5.39 55.14 18.41
C ASP A 62 4.02 55.78 18.17
N LEU A 63 3.42 56.35 19.22
CA LEU A 63 2.19 57.15 19.14
C LEU A 63 2.39 58.42 18.30
N GLY A 64 3.55 59.07 18.40
CA GLY A 64 3.92 60.22 17.55
C GLY A 64 4.08 59.85 16.08
N GLY A 65 4.49 58.61 15.79
CA GLY A 65 4.60 58.05 14.44
C GLY A 65 3.33 57.35 13.93
N ARG A 66 2.25 57.27 14.74
CA ARG A 66 1.03 56.47 14.48
C ARG A 66 1.31 54.98 14.19
N VAL A 67 2.38 54.44 14.75
CA VAL A 67 2.73 53.03 14.60
C VAL A 67 2.14 52.25 15.78
N MET A 68 1.15 51.41 15.52
CA MET A 68 0.66 50.46 16.52
C MET A 68 1.35 49.11 16.34
N LYS A 69 1.92 48.58 17.43
CA LYS A 69 2.47 47.23 17.47
C LYS A 69 1.36 46.23 17.81
N ILE A 70 1.14 45.29 16.90
CA ILE A 70 0.10 44.26 17.02
C ILE A 70 0.77 42.92 17.24
N ASN A 71 0.57 42.35 18.43
CA ASN A 71 1.03 41.03 18.81
C ASN A 71 0.06 39.96 18.35
N THR A 72 0.58 38.79 18.00
CA THR A 72 -0.23 37.63 17.63
C THR A 72 0.20 36.41 18.43
N GLU A 73 -0.63 36.02 19.40
CA GLU A 73 -0.37 34.86 20.26
C GLU A 73 -1.33 33.72 19.96
N ILE A 74 -0.80 32.49 19.87
CA ILE A 74 -1.58 31.27 19.71
C ILE A 74 -1.39 30.40 20.94
N ARG A 75 -2.48 30.02 21.59
CA ARG A 75 -2.50 29.07 22.71
C ARG A 75 -3.54 28.02 22.45
N SER A 76 -3.24 26.80 22.87
CA SER A 76 -4.16 25.67 22.85
C SER A 76 -4.60 25.34 24.27
N PHE A 77 -5.75 24.71 24.39
CA PHE A 77 -6.35 24.27 25.65
C PHE A 77 -7.22 23.05 25.38
N GLY A 78 -7.55 22.30 26.43
CA GLY A 78 -8.34 21.07 26.36
C GLY A 78 -7.66 19.91 27.07
N PRO A 79 -8.13 18.66 26.84
CA PRO A 79 -9.22 18.29 25.93
C PRO A 79 -10.57 18.86 26.37
N VAL A 80 -11.35 19.39 25.42
CA VAL A 80 -12.74 19.82 25.66
C VAL A 80 -13.64 18.61 25.53
N SER A 81 -14.43 18.35 26.56
CA SER A 81 -15.29 17.17 26.72
C SER A 81 -16.78 17.50 26.76
N LYS A 82 -17.16 18.74 27.09
CA LYS A 82 -18.56 19.20 27.08
C LYS A 82 -18.98 19.75 25.72
N ASN A 83 -20.28 20.00 25.54
CA ASN A 83 -20.84 20.51 24.27
C ASN A 83 -20.33 21.90 23.85
N GLY A 84 -19.78 22.69 24.78
CA GLY A 84 -19.24 24.01 24.47
C GLY A 84 -18.35 24.56 25.57
N PHE A 85 -17.81 25.75 25.35
CA PHE A 85 -16.96 26.45 26.30
C PHE A 85 -17.08 27.97 26.15
N TYR A 86 -16.73 28.67 27.22
CA TYR A 86 -16.53 30.12 27.25
C TYR A 86 -15.05 30.43 27.38
N LEU A 87 -14.62 31.55 26.81
CA LEU A 87 -13.30 32.13 27.02
C LEU A 87 -13.42 33.40 27.86
N ALA A 88 -12.47 33.62 28.77
CA ALA A 88 -12.38 34.83 29.55
C ALA A 88 -10.95 35.39 29.52
N PHE A 89 -10.86 36.72 29.56
CA PHE A 89 -9.63 37.48 29.57
C PHE A 89 -9.61 38.28 30.87
N GLN A 90 -8.61 38.05 31.71
CA GLN A 90 -8.47 38.71 33.01
C GLN A 90 -7.28 39.66 32.95
N ASP A 91 -7.55 40.93 33.22
CA ASP A 91 -6.55 41.98 33.34
C ASP A 91 -6.46 42.47 34.80
N TYR A 92 -5.24 42.78 35.25
CA TYR A 92 -4.94 43.31 36.58
C TYR A 92 -4.37 44.73 36.56
N GLY A 93 -4.38 45.41 35.41
CA GLY A 93 -3.91 46.80 35.30
C GLY A 93 -3.06 47.07 34.07
N GLY A 94 -3.34 46.40 32.95
CA GLY A 94 -2.64 46.61 31.70
C GLY A 94 -3.35 47.55 30.75
N CYS A 95 -2.58 48.39 30.07
CA CYS A 95 -3.08 49.25 29.00
C CYS A 95 -3.05 48.46 27.68
N MET A 96 -4.08 47.67 27.45
CA MET A 96 -4.15 46.74 26.31
C MET A 96 -5.44 46.91 25.50
N SER A 97 -5.36 46.53 24.23
CA SER A 97 -6.52 46.45 23.34
C SER A 97 -6.57 45.07 22.68
N LEU A 98 -7.67 44.35 22.88
CA LEU A 98 -7.92 43.07 22.23
C LEU A 98 -8.57 43.34 20.86
N ILE A 99 -7.82 43.08 19.79
CA ILE A 99 -8.21 43.43 18.42
C ILE A 99 -9.01 42.31 17.77
N ALA A 100 -8.57 41.06 17.93
CA ALA A 100 -9.26 39.91 17.37
C ALA A 100 -9.03 38.64 18.19
N VAL A 101 -10.11 37.88 18.41
CA VAL A 101 -10.05 36.52 18.96
C VAL A 101 -10.54 35.58 17.88
N ARG A 102 -9.68 34.65 17.47
CA ARG A 102 -10.03 33.56 16.57
C ARG A 102 -9.85 32.26 17.32
N VAL A 103 -10.92 31.49 17.41
CA VAL A 103 -10.94 30.15 17.99
C VAL A 103 -11.09 29.15 16.86
N PHE A 104 -10.28 28.11 16.86
CA PHE A 104 -10.31 27.06 15.86
C PHE A 104 -9.76 25.76 16.45
N TYR A 105 -10.10 24.65 15.82
CA TYR A 105 -9.48 23.35 16.06
C TYR A 105 -8.84 22.87 14.76
N ARG A 106 -7.93 21.92 14.86
CA ARG A 106 -7.33 21.28 13.69
C ARG A 106 -7.81 19.83 13.60
N LYS A 107 -7.83 19.34 12.38
CA LYS A 107 -8.16 17.96 12.08
C LYS A 107 -7.36 17.50 10.88
N CYS A 108 -6.98 16.24 10.89
CA CYS A 108 -6.48 15.57 9.72
C CYS A 108 -7.70 15.12 8.89
N LEU A 109 -7.74 15.56 7.62
CA LEU A 109 -8.84 15.24 6.72
C LEU A 109 -8.85 13.77 6.33
N ARG A 110 -9.97 13.28 5.80
CA ARG A 110 -10.09 11.91 5.32
C ARG A 110 -9.09 11.67 4.18
N VAL A 111 -8.26 10.62 4.29
CA VAL A 111 -7.30 10.23 3.24
C VAL A 111 -7.39 8.73 2.94
N ILE A 112 -6.88 8.35 1.78
CA ILE A 112 -6.60 6.96 1.45
C ILE A 112 -5.08 6.84 1.27
N GLN A 113 -4.45 5.97 2.05
CA GLN A 113 -3.01 5.77 2.03
C GLN A 113 -2.70 4.29 2.21
N ASN A 114 -1.77 3.76 1.42
CA ASN A 114 -1.39 2.34 1.44
C ASN A 114 -2.58 1.37 1.35
N GLY A 115 -3.57 1.67 0.50
CA GLY A 115 -4.77 0.85 0.31
C GLY A 115 -5.78 0.90 1.47
N ALA A 116 -5.58 1.77 2.47
CA ALA A 116 -6.47 1.93 3.61
C ALA A 116 -7.10 3.32 3.69
N ILE A 117 -8.36 3.37 4.11
CA ILE A 117 -9.13 4.58 4.38
C ILE A 117 -8.89 5.00 5.82
N PHE A 118 -8.40 6.23 6.00
CA PHE A 118 -8.32 6.89 7.29
C PHE A 118 -9.38 7.99 7.34
N GLN A 119 -10.28 7.88 8.31
CA GLN A 119 -11.35 8.86 8.51
C GLN A 119 -10.81 10.17 9.06
N GLU A 120 -11.62 11.23 8.96
CA GLU A 120 -11.28 12.50 9.61
C GLU A 120 -11.00 12.28 11.10
N THR A 121 -9.86 12.80 11.57
CA THR A 121 -9.41 12.62 12.95
C THR A 121 -9.03 13.98 13.53
N LEU A 122 -9.55 14.29 14.71
CA LEU A 122 -9.20 15.53 15.42
C LEU A 122 -7.74 15.46 15.88
N SER A 123 -7.02 16.57 15.72
CA SER A 123 -5.67 16.68 16.29
C SER A 123 -5.76 16.69 17.81
N GLY A 124 -4.67 16.33 18.49
CA GLY A 124 -4.60 16.51 19.94
C GLY A 124 -4.52 18.00 20.33
N ALA A 125 -4.64 18.25 21.63
CA ALA A 125 -4.67 19.61 22.18
C ALA A 125 -3.29 20.31 22.15
N GLU A 126 -2.19 19.56 22.11
CA GLU A 126 -0.83 20.10 22.10
C GLU A 126 -0.20 19.99 20.71
N SER A 127 0.75 20.88 20.37
CA SER A 127 1.45 20.85 19.08
C SER A 127 2.24 19.55 18.86
N THR A 128 2.82 18.98 19.93
CA THR A 128 3.57 17.73 19.92
C THR A 128 2.71 16.47 20.02
N SER A 129 1.39 16.63 20.11
CA SER A 129 0.47 15.50 20.23
C SER A 129 0.45 14.64 18.96
N LEU A 130 0.28 13.32 19.16
CA LEU A 130 0.13 12.35 18.07
C LEU A 130 -1.07 11.46 18.36
N VAL A 131 -2.13 11.63 17.57
CA VAL A 131 -3.37 10.86 17.69
C VAL A 131 -3.32 9.72 16.68
N ALA A 132 -3.36 8.48 17.17
CA ALA A 132 -3.39 7.30 16.31
C ALA A 132 -4.79 7.11 15.70
N ALA A 133 -4.86 7.12 14.37
CA ALA A 133 -6.04 6.75 13.61
C ALA A 133 -5.90 5.32 13.08
N ARG A 134 -6.93 4.51 13.28
CA ARG A 134 -7.02 3.17 12.70
C ARG A 134 -7.50 3.28 11.25
N GLY A 135 -6.81 2.60 10.34
CA GLY A 135 -7.25 2.49 8.95
C GLY A 135 -8.13 1.27 8.73
N THR A 136 -8.99 1.36 7.72
CA THR A 136 -9.78 0.23 7.22
C THR A 136 -9.46 0.06 5.74
N CYS A 137 -9.19 -1.16 5.28
CA CYS A 137 -8.91 -1.39 3.85
C CYS A 137 -10.03 -0.85 2.95
N ILE A 138 -9.65 -0.33 1.79
CA ILE A 138 -10.61 0.03 0.74
C ILE A 138 -11.44 -1.19 0.32
N PRO A 139 -12.65 -1.01 -0.23
CA PRO A 139 -13.44 -2.13 -0.73
C PRO A 139 -12.65 -3.00 -1.71
N ASN A 140 -12.74 -4.32 -1.56
CA ASN A 140 -11.99 -5.32 -2.33
C ASN A 140 -10.46 -5.34 -2.10
N ALA A 141 -9.98 -4.70 -1.04
CA ALA A 141 -8.64 -4.93 -0.51
C ALA A 141 -8.69 -5.77 0.78
N GLU A 142 -7.56 -6.38 1.10
CA GLU A 142 -7.35 -7.21 2.29
C GLU A 142 -6.05 -6.78 2.99
N GLU A 143 -5.99 -7.00 4.30
CA GLU A 143 -4.86 -6.60 5.14
C GLU A 143 -3.62 -7.47 4.80
N VAL A 144 -2.46 -6.83 4.67
CA VAL A 144 -1.18 -7.54 4.46
C VAL A 144 -0.28 -7.32 5.66
N ASP A 145 -0.06 -6.05 6.02
CA ASP A 145 0.79 -5.66 7.13
C ASP A 145 -0.09 -5.02 8.21
N VAL A 146 -0.14 -5.63 9.40
CA VAL A 146 -0.94 -5.18 10.55
C VAL A 146 -0.04 -4.72 11.70
N PRO A 147 -0.43 -3.70 12.48
CA PRO A 147 -1.70 -2.96 12.43
C PRO A 147 -1.69 -1.82 11.40
N ILE A 148 -2.86 -1.53 10.80
CA ILE A 148 -3.04 -0.40 9.88
C ILE A 148 -3.30 0.88 10.67
N LYS A 149 -2.29 1.74 10.77
CA LYS A 149 -2.35 2.98 11.56
C LYS A 149 -1.73 4.16 10.82
N LEU A 150 -2.26 5.34 11.09
CA LEU A 150 -1.73 6.63 10.67
C LEU A 150 -1.78 7.58 11.87
N TYR A 151 -0.90 8.57 11.93
CA TYR A 151 -0.81 9.46 13.08
C TYR A 151 -1.13 10.89 12.67
N CYS A 152 -2.12 11.50 13.32
CA CYS A 152 -2.49 12.90 13.15
C CYS A 152 -1.74 13.74 14.18
N ASN A 153 -0.93 14.71 13.75
CA ASN A 153 -0.20 15.58 14.66
C ASN A 153 -1.06 16.77 15.16
N GLY A 154 -0.53 17.54 16.12
CA GLY A 154 -1.16 18.75 16.65
C GLY A 154 -1.42 19.85 15.60
N ASP A 155 -0.71 19.80 14.46
CA ASP A 155 -0.85 20.74 13.36
C ASP A 155 -1.93 20.34 12.33
N GLY A 156 -2.55 19.16 12.47
CA GLY A 156 -3.56 18.66 11.55
C GLY A 156 -2.99 17.99 10.29
N GLU A 157 -1.76 17.50 10.37
CA GLU A 157 -1.08 16.78 9.29
C GLU A 157 -0.94 15.29 9.61
N TRP A 158 -1.08 14.47 8.56
CA TRP A 158 -0.85 13.03 8.64
C TRP A 158 0.64 12.71 8.58
N LEU A 159 1.08 11.86 9.50
CA LEU A 159 2.45 11.36 9.60
C LEU A 159 2.53 9.85 9.37
N VAL A 160 3.74 9.32 9.48
CA VAL A 160 4.19 7.93 9.21
C VAL A 160 3.05 6.87 9.18
N PRO A 161 2.78 6.27 8.00
CA PRO A 161 1.87 5.14 7.89
C PRO A 161 2.53 3.86 8.42
N ILE A 162 1.75 3.07 9.15
CA ILE A 162 2.10 1.72 9.59
C ILE A 162 1.09 0.76 8.98
N GLY A 163 1.60 -0.31 8.39
CA GLY A 163 0.76 -1.31 7.72
C GLY A 163 0.25 -0.86 6.35
N ARG A 164 -0.38 -1.81 5.66
CA ARG A 164 -0.99 -1.59 4.33
C ARG A 164 -2.03 -2.64 4.00
N CYS A 165 -2.88 -2.31 3.04
CA CYS A 165 -3.80 -3.22 2.39
C CYS A 165 -3.43 -3.37 0.92
N MET A 166 -3.72 -4.53 0.35
CA MET A 166 -3.58 -4.79 -1.08
C MET A 166 -4.88 -5.32 -1.67
N CYS A 167 -5.10 -5.06 -2.95
CA CYS A 167 -6.26 -5.60 -3.65
C CYS A 167 -6.23 -7.14 -3.60
N LYS A 168 -7.38 -7.72 -3.22
CA LYS A 168 -7.56 -9.17 -3.14
C LYS A 168 -7.44 -9.81 -4.53
N SER A 169 -7.39 -11.14 -4.58
CA SER A 169 -7.43 -11.89 -5.85
C SER A 169 -8.60 -11.43 -6.73
N GLY A 170 -8.35 -11.28 -8.03
CA GLY A 170 -9.32 -10.80 -9.00
C GLY A 170 -9.49 -9.29 -9.06
N TYR A 171 -8.76 -8.51 -8.24
CA TYR A 171 -8.85 -7.06 -8.22
C TYR A 171 -7.47 -6.42 -8.38
N GLU A 172 -7.39 -5.40 -9.23
CA GLU A 172 -6.19 -4.59 -9.42
C GLU A 172 -6.33 -3.20 -8.81
N SER A 173 -5.17 -2.64 -8.47
CA SER A 173 -5.04 -1.29 -7.93
C SER A 173 -5.18 -0.26 -9.05
N VAL A 174 -6.20 0.60 -8.95
CA VAL A 174 -6.41 1.71 -9.89
C VAL A 174 -6.40 3.04 -9.15
N GLU A 175 -6.32 4.15 -9.90
CA GLU A 175 -6.34 5.51 -9.34
C GLU A 175 -5.30 5.70 -8.22
N ASN A 176 -4.06 5.27 -8.48
CA ASN A 176 -2.93 5.31 -7.54
C ASN A 176 -3.18 4.57 -6.21
N GLY A 177 -3.89 3.44 -6.23
CA GLY A 177 -4.12 2.63 -5.03
C GLY A 177 -5.27 3.10 -4.15
N THR A 178 -6.15 3.94 -4.69
CA THR A 178 -7.34 4.41 -3.97
C THR A 178 -8.57 3.53 -4.21
N VAL A 179 -8.58 2.75 -5.29
CA VAL A 179 -9.68 1.87 -5.66
C VAL A 179 -9.13 0.51 -6.09
N CYS A 180 -9.75 -0.57 -5.60
CA CYS A 180 -9.54 -1.91 -6.13
C CYS A 180 -10.65 -2.24 -7.12
N ARG A 181 -10.31 -2.27 -8.41
CA ARG A 181 -11.25 -2.58 -9.51
C ARG A 181 -11.14 -4.05 -9.88
N GLY A 182 -12.29 -4.69 -10.12
CA GLY A 182 -12.31 -6.08 -10.57
C GLY A 182 -11.64 -6.19 -11.94
N CYS A 183 -10.89 -7.28 -12.15
CA CYS A 183 -10.25 -7.54 -13.43
C CYS A 183 -11.29 -7.52 -14.57
N PRO A 184 -11.04 -6.77 -15.66
CA PRO A 184 -11.96 -6.74 -16.78
C PRO A 184 -12.08 -8.10 -17.45
N SER A 185 -13.16 -8.31 -18.21
CA SER A 185 -13.38 -9.55 -18.96
C SER A 185 -12.17 -9.94 -19.82
N GLY A 186 -11.76 -11.21 -19.77
CA GLY A 186 -10.56 -11.69 -20.47
C GLY A 186 -9.25 -11.53 -19.69
N THR A 187 -9.30 -10.96 -18.48
CA THR A 187 -8.15 -10.86 -17.57
C THR A 187 -8.46 -11.47 -16.22
N PHE A 188 -7.43 -11.85 -15.48
CA PHE A 188 -7.55 -12.44 -14.14
C PHE A 188 -6.40 -12.01 -13.24
N LYS A 189 -6.57 -12.22 -11.93
CA LYS A 189 -5.50 -12.07 -10.94
C LYS A 189 -5.64 -13.13 -9.86
N ALA A 190 -4.68 -14.04 -9.78
CA ALA A 190 -4.80 -15.20 -8.91
C ALA A 190 -4.67 -14.89 -7.42
N ASN A 191 -3.71 -14.03 -7.07
CA ASN A 191 -3.33 -13.79 -5.67
C ASN A 191 -3.60 -12.35 -5.26
N GLN A 192 -3.62 -12.11 -3.94
CA GLN A 192 -3.53 -10.78 -3.37
C GLN A 192 -2.14 -10.19 -3.69
N GLY A 193 -2.07 -8.91 -4.01
CA GLY A 193 -0.80 -8.28 -4.37
C GLY A 193 -0.97 -6.91 -5.02
N ASP A 194 0.16 -6.28 -5.32
CA ASP A 194 0.22 -5.03 -6.10
C ASP A 194 0.20 -5.27 -7.63
N GLU A 195 0.23 -6.54 -8.04
CA GLU A 195 0.18 -6.95 -9.45
C GLU A 195 -1.13 -6.53 -10.14
N SER A 196 -1.00 -6.08 -11.39
CA SER A 196 -2.14 -5.77 -12.25
C SER A 196 -2.80 -7.04 -12.79
N CYS A 197 -4.02 -6.91 -13.29
CA CYS A 197 -4.70 -8.03 -13.93
C CYS A 197 -3.97 -8.45 -15.21
N VAL A 198 -3.75 -9.76 -15.36
CA VAL A 198 -3.06 -10.34 -16.52
C VAL A 198 -4.06 -10.98 -17.46
N HIS A 199 -3.73 -11.02 -18.76
CA HIS A 199 -4.59 -11.66 -19.75
C HIS A 199 -4.70 -13.17 -19.53
N CYS A 200 -5.88 -13.73 -19.84
CA CYS A 200 -6.05 -15.18 -19.81
C CYS A 200 -5.06 -15.87 -20.78
N PRO A 201 -4.36 -16.92 -20.32
CA PRO A 201 -3.49 -17.73 -21.17
C PRO A 201 -4.22 -18.32 -22.38
N ILE A 202 -3.45 -18.69 -23.40
CA ILE A 202 -3.97 -19.33 -24.63
C ILE A 202 -4.88 -20.52 -24.26
N ASN A 203 -5.96 -20.70 -25.01
CA ASN A 203 -6.98 -21.73 -24.78
C ASN A 203 -7.74 -21.63 -23.44
N SER A 204 -7.67 -20.49 -22.76
CA SER A 204 -8.55 -20.17 -21.62
C SER A 204 -9.32 -18.87 -21.86
N ARG A 205 -10.36 -18.63 -21.07
CA ARG A 205 -11.15 -17.39 -21.08
C ARG A 205 -11.81 -17.14 -19.73
N THR A 206 -12.16 -15.90 -19.48
CA THR A 206 -13.11 -15.52 -18.43
C THR A 206 -14.05 -14.44 -18.95
N THR A 207 -15.33 -14.55 -18.61
CA THR A 207 -16.38 -13.61 -18.99
C THR A 207 -16.87 -12.78 -17.81
N SER A 208 -16.48 -13.14 -16.58
CA SER A 208 -16.85 -12.43 -15.36
C SER A 208 -15.81 -11.37 -15.05
N GLU A 209 -16.27 -10.19 -14.60
CA GLU A 209 -15.38 -9.23 -13.94
C GLU A 209 -14.91 -9.79 -12.59
N GLY A 210 -13.69 -9.45 -12.19
CA GLY A 210 -13.15 -9.88 -10.90
C GLY A 210 -12.61 -11.32 -10.89
N ALA A 211 -12.26 -11.88 -12.04
CA ALA A 211 -11.85 -13.28 -12.15
C ALA A 211 -10.52 -13.56 -11.43
N THR A 212 -10.51 -14.60 -10.60
CA THR A 212 -9.28 -15.09 -9.93
C THR A 212 -8.56 -16.16 -10.74
N ASN A 213 -9.23 -16.76 -11.72
CA ASN A 213 -8.68 -17.73 -12.64
C ASN A 213 -9.38 -17.65 -14.00
N CYS A 214 -8.78 -18.24 -15.03
CA CYS A 214 -9.40 -18.39 -16.34
C CYS A 214 -9.90 -19.82 -16.53
N VAL A 215 -11.10 -19.97 -17.09
CA VAL A 215 -11.67 -21.28 -17.41
C VAL A 215 -11.11 -21.77 -18.74
N CYS A 216 -10.71 -23.03 -18.82
CA CYS A 216 -10.25 -23.63 -20.08
C CYS A 216 -11.40 -23.71 -21.10
N ARG A 217 -11.07 -23.51 -22.38
CA ARG A 217 -12.03 -23.74 -23.47
C ARG A 217 -12.36 -25.24 -23.57
N ASN A 218 -13.48 -25.57 -24.20
CA ASN A 218 -13.89 -26.97 -24.40
C ASN A 218 -12.73 -27.80 -24.97
N SER A 219 -12.51 -28.99 -24.38
CA SER A 219 -11.42 -29.92 -24.71
C SER A 219 -10.00 -29.52 -24.26
N TYR A 220 -9.87 -28.47 -23.44
CA TYR A 220 -8.63 -28.12 -22.75
C TYR A 220 -8.82 -28.26 -21.23
N TYR A 221 -7.78 -28.71 -20.53
CA TYR A 221 -7.81 -28.98 -19.09
C TYR A 221 -6.51 -28.46 -18.45
N ARG A 222 -6.51 -28.23 -17.13
CA ARG A 222 -5.31 -27.97 -16.33
C ARG A 222 -5.17 -29.06 -15.27
N ALA A 223 -3.96 -29.46 -14.96
CA ALA A 223 -3.66 -30.29 -13.79
C ALA A 223 -3.45 -29.41 -12.55
N ASP A 224 -3.71 -29.93 -11.35
CA ASP A 224 -3.58 -29.18 -10.09
C ASP A 224 -2.13 -28.71 -9.78
N SER A 225 -1.14 -29.23 -10.51
CA SER A 225 0.28 -28.89 -10.36
C SER A 225 0.79 -27.86 -11.39
N ASP A 226 -0.04 -27.36 -12.30
CA ASP A 226 0.41 -26.48 -13.37
C ASP A 226 0.59 -25.03 -12.86
N PRO A 227 1.76 -24.39 -13.08
CA PRO A 227 1.97 -23.00 -12.73
C PRO A 227 1.06 -22.06 -13.55
N LEU A 228 0.61 -20.98 -12.91
CA LEU A 228 -0.37 -20.04 -13.45
C LEU A 228 0.17 -19.14 -14.58
N GLU A 229 1.47 -19.17 -14.80
CA GLU A 229 2.14 -18.53 -15.93
C GLU A 229 3.04 -19.55 -16.62
N MET A 230 2.81 -19.78 -17.91
CA MET A 230 3.80 -20.42 -18.77
C MET A 230 4.43 -19.32 -19.64
N PRO A 231 5.65 -18.86 -19.32
CA PRO A 231 6.42 -18.08 -20.27
C PRO A 231 6.97 -19.02 -21.34
N VAL A 232 6.45 -18.92 -22.56
CA VAL A 232 7.12 -19.46 -23.74
C VAL A 232 8.17 -18.41 -24.12
N ASN A 233 9.42 -18.63 -23.74
CA ASN A 233 10.53 -17.79 -24.21
C ASN A 233 11.21 -18.53 -25.38
N GLU A 234 11.51 -17.81 -26.46
CA GLU A 234 11.72 -18.31 -27.83
C GLU A 234 12.98 -19.21 -28.05
N THR A 235 13.66 -19.63 -26.99
CA THR A 235 14.76 -20.62 -27.00
C THR A 235 14.59 -21.75 -25.98
N SER A 236 13.45 -21.79 -25.32
CA SER A 236 13.08 -22.80 -24.31
C SER A 236 11.75 -23.46 -24.66
N LEU A 237 11.64 -24.76 -24.42
CA LEU A 237 10.40 -25.49 -24.63
C LEU A 237 10.18 -26.51 -23.52
N MET A 238 8.91 -26.78 -23.21
CA MET A 238 8.52 -27.90 -22.36
C MET A 238 8.03 -29.04 -23.23
N LEU A 239 8.57 -30.23 -23.00
CA LEU A 239 7.95 -31.47 -23.46
C LEU A 239 7.12 -32.06 -22.33
N GLU A 240 5.90 -32.45 -22.65
CA GLU A 240 4.99 -33.17 -21.78
C GLU A 240 4.42 -34.37 -22.56
N TRP A 241 4.30 -35.53 -21.90
CA TRP A 241 3.77 -36.75 -22.50
C TRP A 241 2.86 -37.49 -21.53
N THR A 242 2.18 -38.52 -22.03
CA THR A 242 1.39 -39.42 -21.19
C THR A 242 2.14 -40.74 -20.98
N PRO A 243 1.94 -41.43 -19.84
CA PRO A 243 2.51 -42.76 -19.62
C PRO A 243 2.09 -43.76 -20.71
N PRO A 244 2.93 -44.77 -21.02
CA PRO A 244 2.58 -45.80 -21.98
C PRO A 244 1.34 -46.57 -21.52
N ARG A 245 0.52 -46.99 -22.49
CA ARG A 245 -0.70 -47.77 -22.24
C ARG A 245 -0.43 -49.09 -21.50
N ASP A 246 0.76 -49.64 -21.69
CA ASP A 246 1.23 -50.86 -21.02
C ASP A 246 2.64 -50.60 -20.46
N SER A 247 2.80 -50.67 -19.13
CA SER A 247 4.08 -50.52 -18.44
C SER A 247 4.87 -51.84 -18.35
N GLY A 248 4.36 -52.92 -18.95
CA GLY A 248 4.90 -54.26 -18.78
C GLY A 248 4.62 -54.84 -17.39
N GLY A 249 3.57 -54.36 -16.72
CA GLY A 249 3.16 -54.83 -15.40
C GLY A 249 4.07 -54.40 -14.25
N ARG A 250 4.88 -53.35 -14.43
CA ARG A 250 5.78 -52.82 -13.39
C ARG A 250 5.50 -51.33 -13.11
N GLU A 251 5.88 -50.90 -11.91
CA GLU A 251 5.71 -49.52 -11.42
C GLU A 251 7.04 -48.74 -11.39
N ASP A 252 8.17 -49.36 -11.74
CA ASP A 252 9.51 -48.76 -11.79
C ASP A 252 9.80 -48.07 -13.13
N LEU A 253 8.79 -47.42 -13.71
CA LEU A 253 8.89 -46.77 -15.00
C LEU A 253 9.61 -45.42 -14.88
N VAL A 254 10.65 -45.22 -15.70
CA VAL A 254 11.35 -43.95 -15.86
C VAL A 254 11.50 -43.58 -17.33
N TYR A 255 11.72 -42.29 -17.60
CA TYR A 255 11.79 -41.75 -18.96
C TYR A 255 13.17 -41.19 -19.27
N ASN A 256 13.62 -41.40 -20.51
CA ASN A 256 14.88 -40.90 -21.05
C ASN A 256 14.61 -40.08 -22.31
N ILE A 257 15.28 -38.93 -22.44
CA ILE A 257 15.09 -38.02 -23.59
C ILE A 257 16.34 -38.03 -24.48
N ILE A 258 16.15 -38.42 -25.73
CA ILE A 258 17.20 -38.34 -26.76
C ILE A 258 16.93 -37.13 -27.63
N CYS A 259 17.85 -36.16 -27.61
CA CYS A 259 17.80 -34.97 -28.46
C CYS A 259 18.67 -35.16 -29.70
N LYS A 260 18.08 -34.89 -30.88
CA LYS A 260 18.78 -34.86 -32.16
C LYS A 260 18.54 -33.51 -32.83
N SER A 261 19.59 -32.90 -33.39
CA SER A 261 19.49 -31.70 -34.22
C SER A 261 19.73 -32.07 -35.70
N CYS A 262 18.88 -31.55 -36.57
CA CYS A 262 18.91 -31.76 -38.01
C CYS A 262 19.23 -30.41 -38.68
N GLY A 263 20.44 -30.26 -39.23
CA GLY A 263 20.82 -29.06 -39.96
C GLY A 263 20.15 -28.98 -41.33
N SER A 264 19.83 -27.77 -41.79
CA SER A 264 19.10 -27.43 -43.03
C SER A 264 19.83 -27.77 -44.36
N GLY A 265 20.71 -28.78 -44.35
CA GLY A 265 21.42 -29.28 -45.53
C GLY A 265 22.02 -30.67 -45.37
N ARG A 266 21.79 -31.39 -44.26
CA ARG A 266 22.29 -32.76 -44.04
C ARG A 266 21.13 -33.75 -43.95
N ARG A 267 21.21 -34.88 -44.68
CA ARG A 267 20.20 -35.96 -44.64
C ARG A 267 20.16 -36.73 -43.31
N ALA A 268 21.09 -36.51 -42.39
CA ALA A 268 21.19 -37.22 -41.12
C ALA A 268 21.28 -36.26 -39.94
N CYS A 269 20.43 -36.48 -38.93
CA CYS A 269 20.41 -35.73 -37.68
C CYS A 269 21.50 -36.24 -36.72
N THR A 270 22.14 -35.34 -35.98
CA THR A 270 23.17 -35.66 -34.99
C THR A 270 22.64 -35.47 -33.58
N ARG A 271 23.21 -36.14 -32.57
CA ARG A 271 22.84 -35.88 -31.17
C ARG A 271 23.14 -34.42 -30.81
N CYS A 272 22.26 -33.82 -30.02
CA CYS A 272 22.45 -32.47 -29.51
C CYS A 272 23.72 -32.42 -28.65
N GLY A 273 24.43 -31.29 -28.69
CA GLY A 273 25.61 -31.06 -27.83
C GLY A 273 25.21 -30.62 -26.42
N ASP A 274 26.20 -30.54 -25.54
CA ASP A 274 26.02 -30.23 -24.10
C ASP A 274 25.49 -28.82 -23.80
N ASN A 275 25.33 -27.99 -24.83
CA ASN A 275 24.76 -26.66 -24.71
C ASN A 275 23.24 -26.70 -24.43
N VAL A 276 22.55 -27.81 -24.75
CA VAL A 276 21.11 -27.96 -24.48
C VAL A 276 20.90 -28.43 -23.05
N GLN A 277 20.21 -27.64 -22.24
CA GLN A 277 20.00 -27.91 -20.82
C GLN A 277 18.64 -28.56 -20.56
N PHE A 278 18.62 -29.66 -19.79
CA PHE A 278 17.40 -30.39 -19.41
C PHE A 278 17.14 -30.25 -17.92
N THR A 279 16.02 -29.64 -17.55
CA THR A 279 15.60 -29.47 -16.16
C THR A 279 14.36 -30.34 -15.88
N PRO A 280 14.37 -31.23 -14.86
CA PRO A 280 15.42 -31.39 -13.84
C PRO A 280 16.62 -32.26 -14.26
N ARG A 281 16.46 -33.14 -15.25
CA ARG A 281 17.51 -34.02 -15.81
C ARG A 281 17.08 -34.57 -17.16
N GLN A 282 18.02 -35.08 -17.95
CA GLN A 282 17.74 -35.65 -19.27
C GLN A 282 17.33 -37.15 -19.23
N LEU A 283 17.86 -37.89 -18.24
CA LEU A 283 17.67 -39.34 -18.09
C LEU A 283 17.10 -39.66 -16.71
N GLY A 284 16.34 -40.75 -16.61
CA GLY A 284 15.76 -41.22 -15.35
C GLY A 284 14.67 -40.31 -14.78
N LEU A 285 13.89 -39.68 -15.66
CA LEU A 285 12.76 -38.85 -15.28
C LEU A 285 11.62 -39.72 -14.74
N THR A 286 11.06 -39.35 -13.60
CA THR A 286 9.90 -40.02 -12.99
C THR A 286 8.60 -39.31 -13.33
N GLU A 287 8.66 -38.01 -13.60
CA GLU A 287 7.53 -37.21 -14.06
C GLU A 287 7.51 -37.17 -15.60
N PRO A 288 6.33 -37.17 -16.23
CA PRO A 288 6.21 -37.20 -17.69
C PRO A 288 6.33 -35.79 -18.31
N ARG A 289 7.28 -34.99 -17.82
CA ARG A 289 7.58 -33.63 -18.28
C ARG A 289 9.05 -33.27 -18.14
N VAL A 290 9.55 -32.38 -19.00
CA VAL A 290 10.91 -31.84 -18.93
C VAL A 290 10.98 -30.47 -19.60
N TYR A 291 11.72 -29.55 -18.99
CA TYR A 291 12.04 -28.25 -19.57
C TYR A 291 13.38 -28.32 -20.29
N ILE A 292 13.43 -27.76 -21.50
CA ILE A 292 14.59 -27.77 -22.38
C ILE A 292 14.95 -26.33 -22.73
N ASN A 293 16.16 -25.91 -22.40
CA ASN A 293 16.65 -24.55 -22.61
C ASN A 293 17.85 -24.53 -23.57
N ASP A 294 18.22 -23.32 -24.01
CA ASP A 294 19.40 -23.05 -24.83
C ASP A 294 19.40 -23.74 -26.21
N LEU A 295 18.21 -23.85 -26.81
CA LEU A 295 18.07 -24.36 -28.17
C LEU A 295 18.49 -23.31 -29.20
N LEU A 296 19.30 -23.72 -30.17
CA LEU A 296 19.67 -22.86 -31.30
C LEU A 296 18.44 -22.49 -32.13
N ALA A 297 18.33 -21.22 -32.52
CA ALA A 297 17.30 -20.75 -33.45
C ALA A 297 17.46 -21.37 -34.86
N HIS A 298 16.39 -21.40 -35.66
CA HIS A 298 16.34 -21.95 -37.03
C HIS A 298 16.86 -23.37 -37.17
N THR A 299 16.73 -24.16 -36.10
CA THR A 299 17.23 -25.54 -36.07
C THR A 299 16.05 -26.47 -35.84
N GLN A 300 15.97 -27.51 -36.67
CA GLN A 300 15.00 -28.57 -36.46
C GLN A 300 15.58 -29.56 -35.45
N TYR A 301 14.86 -29.77 -34.37
CA TYR A 301 15.15 -30.76 -33.35
C TYR A 301 14.16 -31.91 -33.42
N THR A 302 14.63 -33.11 -33.13
CA THR A 302 13.83 -34.30 -32.90
C THR A 302 14.11 -34.79 -31.49
N PHE A 303 13.07 -34.91 -30.68
CA PHE A 303 13.15 -35.46 -29.33
C PHE A 303 12.48 -36.83 -29.31
N GLU A 304 13.21 -37.85 -28.88
CA GLU A 304 12.68 -39.20 -28.68
C GLU A 304 12.53 -39.45 -27.18
N ILE A 305 11.31 -39.72 -26.74
CA ILE A 305 10.95 -40.02 -25.35
C ILE A 305 10.88 -41.53 -25.22
N GLN A 306 11.87 -42.11 -24.52
CA GLN A 306 11.93 -43.53 -24.22
C GLN A 306 11.32 -43.80 -22.86
N ALA A 307 10.44 -44.80 -22.78
CA ALA A 307 9.94 -45.34 -21.53
C ALA A 307 10.73 -46.62 -21.21
N VAL A 308 11.40 -46.64 -20.05
CA VAL A 308 12.25 -47.75 -19.62
C VAL A 308 11.88 -48.17 -18.20
N ASN A 309 12.09 -49.44 -17.91
CA ASN A 309 11.90 -50.06 -16.59
C ASN A 309 13.10 -50.95 -16.27
N GLY A 310 13.16 -51.53 -15.06
CA GLY A 310 14.32 -52.32 -14.62
C GLY A 310 14.65 -53.60 -15.40
N VAL A 311 13.85 -53.98 -16.41
CA VAL A 311 14.12 -55.13 -17.30
C VAL A 311 14.39 -54.74 -18.74
N THR A 312 14.39 -53.44 -19.05
CA THR A 312 14.54 -52.93 -20.42
C THR A 312 15.89 -53.33 -21.04
N ASP A 313 16.96 -53.34 -20.24
CA ASP A 313 18.31 -53.72 -20.71
C ASP A 313 18.49 -55.23 -20.96
N GLN A 314 17.50 -56.06 -20.60
CA GLN A 314 17.51 -57.51 -20.88
C GLN A 314 16.91 -57.84 -22.27
N SER A 315 16.27 -56.86 -22.92
CA SER A 315 15.68 -57.02 -24.24
C SER A 315 16.76 -56.93 -25.34
N PRO A 316 16.74 -57.80 -26.36
CA PRO A 316 17.61 -57.66 -27.54
C PRO A 316 17.16 -56.49 -28.46
N PHE A 317 16.00 -55.90 -28.20
CA PHE A 317 15.45 -54.77 -28.95
C PHE A 317 15.65 -53.46 -28.22
N SER A 318 15.92 -52.38 -28.97
CA SER A 318 16.02 -51.02 -28.44
C SER A 318 14.74 -50.61 -27.70
N PRO A 319 14.85 -49.75 -26.66
CA PRO A 319 13.68 -49.22 -25.96
C PRO A 319 12.70 -48.55 -26.91
N GLN A 320 11.41 -48.82 -26.70
CA GLN A 320 10.34 -48.16 -27.46
C GLN A 320 10.30 -46.66 -27.12
N PHE A 321 10.01 -45.84 -28.13
CA PHE A 321 9.96 -44.40 -27.98
C PHE A 321 8.81 -43.78 -28.78
N ALA A 322 8.37 -42.61 -28.31
CA ALA A 322 7.61 -41.66 -29.11
C ALA A 322 8.53 -40.52 -29.53
N SER A 323 8.35 -39.98 -30.74
CA SER A 323 9.18 -38.88 -31.24
C SER A 323 8.35 -37.65 -31.58
N VAL A 324 8.89 -36.47 -31.28
CA VAL A 324 8.34 -35.18 -31.68
C VAL A 324 9.40 -34.35 -32.40
N ASN A 325 8.99 -33.70 -33.50
CA ASN A 325 9.83 -32.80 -34.27
C ASN A 325 9.43 -31.36 -33.97
N ILE A 326 10.41 -30.52 -33.65
CA ILE A 326 10.22 -29.12 -33.29
C ILE A 326 11.19 -28.27 -34.09
N THR A 327 10.70 -27.21 -34.71
CA THR A 327 11.54 -26.22 -35.39
C THR A 327 11.51 -24.93 -34.59
N THR A 328 12.68 -24.45 -34.17
CA THR A 328 12.82 -23.14 -33.53
C THR A 328 12.83 -22.05 -34.62
N ASN A 329 11.98 -21.03 -34.52
CA ASN A 329 11.93 -19.90 -35.46
C ASN A 329 12.60 -18.65 -34.85
N GLN A 330 12.92 -17.64 -35.66
CA GLN A 330 13.43 -16.35 -35.17
C GLN A 330 12.38 -15.61 -34.31
N ALA A 331 12.89 -14.84 -33.35
CA ALA A 331 12.22 -13.66 -32.80
C ALA A 331 11.82 -12.67 -33.90
#